data_AF-A0A2P5XDY1-F1
#
_entry.id   AF-A0A2P5XDY1-F1
#
_cell.length_a   1.000
_cell.length_b   1.000
_cell.length_c   1.000
_cell.angle_alpha   90.00
_cell.angle_beta   90.00
_cell.angle_gamma   90.00
#
_symmetry.space_group_name_H-M   'P 1'
#
loop_
_entity.id
_entity.type
_entity.pdbx_description
1 polymer ?
#
loop_
_entity_poly.entity_id
_entity_poly.type
_entity_poly.pdbx_seq_one_letter_code
_entity_poly.pdbx_strand_id
1 'polypeptide(L)'
;MRLIFEGAYDEEWRHSVAPIPTDKLVKLMLDKDEDEELLTQDGNVISASRELKTDSDGNGSEDDDNEDSRDDYVSFEKEVEATFLRAVHENVKVDLAVLEVNALRLSYNMASVDCGGAIFYSMMKLAVESPHNSASELHRNAADIVTTWQKLLKSFLHDIDEEIEVILKFEEMCLESAKEFAALFPQILHLLYDKEILQEDAILRWADEKEGADESDKVFLKRSEKFIQWLREAEEEEDE
;
A
#
# COMPACT_ATOMS: atom_id res chain seq x y z
N MET A 1 -3.61 25.45 -52.61
CA MET A 1 -3.05 25.75 -51.27
C MET A 1 -3.68 24.78 -50.28
N ARG A 2 -2.84 24.16 -49.44
CA ARG A 2 -3.08 23.19 -48.36
C ARG A 2 -3.23 21.70 -48.72
N LEU A 3 -2.14 20.97 -48.41
CA LEU A 3 -2.05 19.56 -48.02
C LEU A 3 -2.65 19.38 -46.61
N ILE A 4 -3.34 18.26 -46.35
CA ILE A 4 -3.27 17.51 -45.07
C ILE A 4 -3.44 16.01 -45.39
N PHE A 5 -2.55 15.22 -44.82
CA PHE A 5 -2.46 13.76 -44.83
C PHE A 5 -2.76 13.33 -43.37
N GLU A 6 -3.67 12.39 -43.14
CA GLU A 6 -3.90 11.69 -41.87
C GLU A 6 -4.86 10.54 -42.24
N GLY A 7 -4.50 9.26 -42.16
CA GLY A 7 -3.81 8.60 -41.06
C GLY A 7 -4.84 7.78 -40.28
N ALA A 8 -5.58 6.89 -40.95
CA ALA A 8 -6.49 5.94 -40.31
C ALA A 8 -5.69 4.68 -40.00
N TYR A 9 -5.17 4.57 -38.78
CA TYR A 9 -4.59 3.35 -38.25
C TYR A 9 -5.55 2.72 -37.25
N ASP A 10 -5.83 1.46 -37.53
CA ASP A 10 -6.37 0.39 -36.69
C ASP A 10 -6.10 0.55 -35.19
N GLU A 11 -7.14 0.38 -34.38
CA GLU A 11 -7.08 0.40 -32.91
C GLU A 11 -7.90 -0.77 -32.34
N GLU A 12 -7.71 -1.98 -32.87
CA GLU A 12 -8.51 -3.17 -32.50
C GLU A 12 -7.68 -4.43 -32.19
N TRP A 13 -6.50 -4.30 -31.58
CA TRP A 13 -5.69 -5.46 -31.15
C TRP A 13 -4.99 -5.32 -29.79
N ARG A 14 -5.56 -4.58 -28.84
CA ARG A 14 -5.19 -4.75 -27.43
C ARG A 14 -6.13 -5.79 -26.81
N HIS A 15 -5.58 -6.69 -25.99
CA HIS A 15 -6.29 -7.70 -25.18
C HIS A 15 -6.52 -9.09 -25.79
N SER A 16 -5.45 -9.81 -26.08
CA SER A 16 -5.51 -11.29 -26.05
C SER A 16 -4.30 -11.87 -25.31
N VAL A 17 -4.21 -11.60 -24.01
CA VAL A 17 -3.51 -12.49 -23.08
C VAL A 17 -4.59 -13.30 -22.35
N ALA A 18 -4.54 -14.62 -22.49
CA ALA A 18 -5.51 -15.51 -21.85
C ALA A 18 -5.20 -15.61 -20.33
N PRO A 19 -6.20 -15.44 -19.45
CA PRO A 19 -6.00 -15.60 -18.00
C PRO A 19 -5.53 -17.01 -17.65
N ILE A 20 -4.58 -17.12 -16.71
CA ILE A 20 -4.12 -18.41 -16.20
C ILE A 20 -5.27 -19.07 -15.41
N PRO A 21 -5.65 -20.33 -15.70
CA PRO A 21 -6.68 -21.03 -14.94
C PRO A 21 -6.26 -21.22 -13.48
N THR A 22 -7.15 -20.85 -12.55
CA THR A 22 -6.97 -20.85 -11.09
C THR A 22 -6.44 -22.19 -10.55
N ASP A 23 -6.78 -23.29 -11.21
CA ASP A 23 -6.37 -24.65 -10.82
C ASP A 23 -4.86 -24.91 -10.97
N LYS A 24 -4.17 -24.19 -11.86
CA LYS A 24 -2.71 -24.32 -12.03
C LYS A 24 -1.94 -23.57 -10.95
N LEU A 25 -2.49 -22.49 -10.42
CA LEU A 25 -1.90 -21.73 -9.32
C LEU A 25 -1.95 -22.50 -8.00
N VAL A 26 -3.08 -23.14 -7.69
CA VAL A 26 -3.23 -23.94 -6.46
C VAL A 26 -2.23 -25.10 -6.42
N LYS A 27 -1.94 -25.72 -7.56
CA LYS A 27 -0.99 -26.83 -7.63
C LYS A 27 0.47 -26.41 -7.39
N LEU A 28 0.85 -25.19 -7.77
CA LEU A 28 2.19 -24.64 -7.52
C LEU A 28 2.37 -24.14 -6.07
N MET A 29 1.26 -23.92 -5.34
CA MET A 29 1.26 -23.43 -3.96
C MET A 29 1.38 -24.56 -2.93
N LEU A 30 0.89 -25.77 -3.23
CA LEU A 30 0.90 -26.90 -2.29
C LEU A 30 2.26 -27.61 -2.14
N ASP A 31 3.21 -27.37 -3.05
CA ASP A 31 4.53 -28.04 -3.05
C ASP A 31 5.56 -27.38 -2.08
N LYS A 32 5.18 -26.41 -1.24
CA LYS A 32 6.11 -25.62 -0.41
C LYS A 32 5.98 -25.75 1.12
N ASP A 33 5.05 -26.56 1.64
CA ASP A 33 4.78 -26.63 3.09
C ASP A 33 5.78 -27.47 3.92
N GLU A 34 6.91 -27.95 3.37
CA GLU A 34 7.84 -28.84 4.10
C GLU A 34 9.07 -28.18 4.75
N ASP A 35 9.39 -26.89 4.49
CA ASP A 35 10.63 -26.28 4.98
C ASP A 35 10.41 -24.99 5.79
N GLU A 36 9.81 -25.07 6.98
CA GLU A 36 9.84 -23.95 7.94
C GLU A 36 9.92 -24.44 9.41
N GLU A 37 11.10 -24.95 9.81
CA GLU A 37 11.50 -25.07 11.21
C GLU A 37 12.92 -24.54 11.37
N LEU A 38 13.09 -23.40 12.05
CA LEU A 38 14.20 -23.05 12.95
C LEU A 38 14.15 -21.55 13.25
N LEU A 39 13.92 -21.20 14.53
CA LEU A 39 14.72 -20.25 15.33
C LEU A 39 14.02 -19.98 16.69
N THR A 40 14.27 -20.84 17.69
CA THR A 40 14.02 -20.51 19.11
C THR A 40 15.12 -21.09 20.02
N GLN A 41 15.99 -20.23 20.56
CA GLN A 41 16.73 -20.29 21.85
C GLN A 41 17.85 -19.23 21.79
N ASP A 42 18.01 -18.32 22.75
CA ASP A 42 18.42 -18.50 24.17
C ASP A 42 17.92 -17.28 24.99
N GLY A 43 17.74 -17.25 26.32
CA GLY A 43 18.36 -18.01 27.40
C GLY A 43 18.86 -17.07 28.51
N ASN A 44 17.94 -16.70 29.41
CA ASN A 44 18.03 -16.04 30.74
C ASN A 44 19.36 -16.07 31.56
N VAL A 45 19.63 -15.03 32.40
CA VAL A 45 19.84 -15.09 33.89
C VAL A 45 20.51 -13.82 34.54
N ILE A 46 19.70 -13.09 35.35
CA ILE A 46 19.88 -12.53 36.73
C ILE A 46 21.06 -11.59 37.13
N SER A 47 20.76 -10.37 37.63
CA SER A 47 21.03 -9.91 39.03
C SER A 47 20.96 -8.38 39.25
N ALA A 48 20.46 -8.02 40.44
CA ALA A 48 20.13 -6.68 40.91
C ALA A 48 21.33 -5.78 41.26
N SER A 49 21.16 -4.45 41.14
CA SER A 49 21.24 -3.50 42.28
C SER A 49 21.27 -2.02 41.87
N ARG A 50 20.52 -1.25 42.68
CA ARG A 50 20.87 0.06 43.27
C ARG A 50 20.61 1.34 42.45
N GLU A 51 19.65 2.08 42.99
CA GLU A 51 19.34 3.50 42.79
C GLU A 51 20.58 4.40 42.83
N LEU A 52 20.59 5.45 42.02
CA LEU A 52 21.12 6.77 42.38
C LEU A 52 20.59 7.80 41.37
N LYS A 53 19.90 8.81 41.89
CA LYS A 53 19.55 10.05 41.18
C LYS A 53 20.83 10.77 40.79
N THR A 54 20.85 11.34 39.60
CA THR A 54 21.86 12.33 39.23
C THR A 54 21.16 13.41 38.42
N ASP A 55 20.94 14.56 39.07
CA ASP A 55 20.54 15.79 38.43
C ASP A 55 21.69 16.22 37.50
N SER A 56 21.41 16.33 36.20
CA SER A 56 22.36 16.86 35.23
C SER A 56 21.65 17.92 34.40
N ASP A 57 21.85 19.18 34.80
CA ASP A 57 21.67 20.33 33.93
C ASP A 57 22.58 20.15 32.71
N GLY A 58 21.95 20.01 31.54
CA GLY A 58 22.62 19.73 30.28
C GLY A 58 21.83 20.32 29.12
N ASN A 59 22.15 21.59 28.84
CA ASN A 59 22.41 22.13 27.50
C ASN A 59 21.41 21.79 26.38
N GLY A 60 20.74 22.82 25.89
CA GLY A 60 19.70 22.74 24.84
C GLY A 60 20.05 21.85 23.65
N SER A 61 19.09 21.00 23.31
CA SER A 61 18.82 20.57 21.95
C SER A 61 17.63 21.38 21.46
N GLU A 62 17.91 22.34 20.58
CA GLU A 62 16.91 22.84 19.63
C GLU A 62 16.69 21.71 18.63
N ASP A 63 15.74 20.81 18.92
CA ASP A 63 15.26 19.76 18.00
C ASP A 63 13.78 19.47 18.38
N ASP A 64 12.97 20.53 18.41
CA ASP A 64 11.56 20.52 18.86
C ASP A 64 10.62 21.15 17.80
N ASP A 65 10.94 20.96 16.51
CA ASP A 65 10.12 21.46 15.40
C ASP A 65 9.44 20.31 14.61
N ASN A 66 9.61 19.04 15.03
CA ASN A 66 9.15 17.87 14.25
C ASN A 66 8.04 17.04 14.94
N GLU A 67 7.64 17.39 16.17
CA GLU A 67 6.52 16.74 16.85
C GLU A 67 5.18 17.25 16.28
N ASP A 68 5.09 18.54 15.96
CA ASP A 68 3.88 19.22 15.44
C ASP A 68 3.45 18.65 14.07
N SER A 69 4.41 18.44 13.14
CA SER A 69 4.10 17.93 11.79
C SER A 69 3.60 16.48 11.78
N ARG A 70 4.06 15.65 12.72
CA ARG A 70 3.64 14.24 12.79
C ARG A 70 2.26 14.12 13.42
N ASP A 71 1.99 14.96 14.43
CA ASP A 71 0.66 15.05 15.05
C ASP A 71 -0.40 15.58 14.07
N ASP A 72 -0.01 16.50 13.17
CA ASP A 72 -0.87 16.99 12.10
C ASP A 72 -1.26 15.89 11.10
N TYR A 73 -0.31 15.07 10.63
CA TYR A 73 -0.61 13.96 9.74
C TYR A 73 -1.51 12.90 10.42
N VAL A 74 -1.20 12.51 11.66
CA VAL A 74 -2.01 11.54 12.42
C VAL A 74 -3.44 12.06 12.62
N SER A 75 -3.60 13.36 12.83
CA SER A 75 -4.92 13.99 12.94
C SER A 75 -5.65 14.03 11.60
N PHE A 76 -4.94 14.36 10.52
CA PHE A 76 -5.47 14.32 9.15
C PHE A 76 -5.93 12.91 8.76
N GLU A 77 -5.10 11.88 8.98
CA GLU A 77 -5.42 10.48 8.65
C GLU A 77 -6.70 10.01 9.37
N LYS A 78 -6.86 10.39 10.65
CA LYS A 78 -8.08 10.10 11.44
C LYS A 78 -9.33 10.80 10.89
N GLU A 79 -9.23 12.04 10.44
CA GLU A 79 -10.36 12.76 9.86
C GLU A 79 -10.73 12.21 8.47
N VAL A 80 -9.73 11.81 7.67
CA VAL A 80 -9.96 11.09 6.41
C VAL A 80 -10.65 9.75 6.67
N GLU A 81 -10.21 9.00 7.68
CA GLU A 81 -10.84 7.75 8.11
C GLU A 81 -12.30 7.97 8.52
N ALA A 82 -12.56 8.96 9.37
CA ALA A 82 -13.93 9.29 9.79
C ALA A 82 -14.81 9.68 8.60
N THR A 83 -14.26 10.43 7.65
CA THR A 83 -14.93 10.82 6.40
C THR A 83 -15.26 9.60 5.54
N PHE A 84 -14.29 8.69 5.35
CA PHE A 84 -14.48 7.46 4.61
C PHE A 84 -15.53 6.55 5.26
N LEU A 85 -15.45 6.31 6.57
CA LEU A 85 -16.39 5.47 7.30
C LEU A 85 -17.81 6.03 7.28
N ARG A 86 -17.97 7.36 7.37
CA ARG A 86 -19.27 8.01 7.16
C ARG A 86 -19.77 7.79 5.73
N ALA A 87 -18.91 7.95 4.73
CA ALA A 87 -19.28 7.72 3.34
C ALA A 87 -19.77 6.28 3.09
N VAL A 88 -19.12 5.30 3.73
CA VAL A 88 -19.54 3.89 3.71
C VAL A 88 -20.90 3.69 4.39
N HIS A 89 -21.08 4.17 5.63
CA HIS A 89 -22.31 3.96 6.39
C HIS A 89 -23.53 4.66 5.81
N GLU A 90 -23.35 5.88 5.31
CA GLU A 90 -24.44 6.71 4.79
C GLU A 90 -24.64 6.53 3.28
N ASN A 91 -23.81 5.71 2.62
CA ASN A 91 -23.79 5.51 1.16
C ASN A 91 -23.66 6.85 0.41
N VAL A 92 -22.71 7.68 0.85
CA VAL A 92 -22.41 8.99 0.26
C VAL A 92 -21.81 8.79 -1.13
N LYS A 93 -22.15 9.69 -2.06
CA LYS A 93 -21.58 9.67 -3.41
C LYS A 93 -20.07 9.93 -3.35
N VAL A 94 -19.31 9.17 -4.12
CA VAL A 94 -17.84 9.30 -4.21
C VAL A 94 -17.40 10.74 -4.45
N ASP A 95 -18.05 11.48 -5.37
CA ASP A 95 -17.69 12.88 -5.66
C ASP A 95 -17.77 13.80 -4.43
N LEU A 96 -18.70 13.54 -3.51
CA LEU A 96 -18.81 14.32 -2.27
C LEU A 96 -17.70 13.95 -1.29
N ALA A 97 -17.35 12.66 -1.18
CA ALA A 97 -16.22 12.21 -0.37
C ALA A 97 -14.90 12.79 -0.89
N VAL A 98 -14.70 12.86 -2.21
CA VAL A 98 -13.54 13.53 -2.84
C VAL A 98 -13.46 15.00 -2.43
N LEU A 99 -14.59 15.73 -2.45
CA LEU A 99 -14.62 17.13 -2.04
C LEU A 99 -14.28 17.31 -0.56
N GLU A 100 -14.78 16.42 0.30
CA GLU A 100 -14.51 16.47 1.74
C GLU A 100 -13.04 16.15 2.06
N VAL A 101 -12.46 15.11 1.43
CA VAL A 101 -11.03 14.79 1.61
C VAL A 101 -10.14 15.92 1.09
N ASN A 102 -10.45 16.52 -0.06
CA ASN A 102 -9.68 17.66 -0.56
C ASN A 102 -9.83 18.90 0.34
N ALA A 103 -10.98 19.09 1.00
CA ALA A 103 -11.14 20.13 2.01
C ALA A 103 -10.27 19.87 3.25
N LEU A 104 -10.20 18.62 3.71
CA LEU A 104 -9.33 18.20 4.82
C LEU A 104 -7.84 18.40 4.47
N ARG A 105 -7.43 18.00 3.27
CA ARG A 105 -6.05 18.20 2.79
C ARG A 105 -5.65 19.67 2.89
N LEU A 106 -6.52 20.58 2.47
CA LEU A 106 -6.28 22.01 2.54
C LEU A 106 -6.33 22.55 3.98
N SER A 107 -7.19 22.02 4.85
CA SER A 107 -7.29 22.50 6.24
C SER A 107 -6.10 22.08 7.10
N TYR A 108 -5.55 20.89 6.85
CA TYR A 108 -4.37 20.36 7.52
C TYR A 108 -3.06 20.73 6.79
N ASN A 109 -3.13 21.47 5.67
CA ASN A 109 -1.97 21.85 4.87
C ASN A 109 -1.11 20.63 4.41
N MET A 110 -1.78 19.53 4.07
CA MET A 110 -1.15 18.30 3.60
C MET A 110 -0.81 18.35 2.11
N ALA A 111 0.19 17.58 1.71
CA ALA A 111 0.52 17.36 0.31
C ALA A 111 -0.53 16.47 -0.38
N SER A 112 -0.45 16.40 -1.71
CA SER A 112 -1.37 15.56 -2.49
C SER A 112 -1.12 14.07 -2.22
N VAL A 113 0.16 13.67 -2.15
CA VAL A 113 0.63 12.32 -1.81
C VAL A 113 0.04 11.77 -0.52
N ASP A 114 -0.16 12.62 0.50
CA ASP A 114 -0.71 12.21 1.80
C ASP A 114 -2.16 11.68 1.70
N CYS A 115 -2.92 12.12 0.69
CA CYS A 115 -4.32 11.73 0.54
C CYS A 115 -4.47 10.27 0.11
N GLY A 116 -3.65 9.83 -0.85
CA GLY A 116 -3.67 8.46 -1.35
C GLY A 116 -3.43 7.45 -0.23
N GLY A 117 -2.38 7.69 0.56
CA GLY A 117 -2.04 6.89 1.74
C GLY A 117 -3.17 6.87 2.78
N ALA A 118 -3.68 8.03 3.21
CA ALA A 118 -4.73 8.10 4.23
C ALA A 118 -6.05 7.43 3.80
N ILE A 119 -6.44 7.59 2.53
CA ILE A 119 -7.61 6.91 1.97
C ILE A 119 -7.40 5.40 1.95
N PHE A 120 -6.25 4.94 1.46
CA PHE A 120 -5.93 3.52 1.39
C PHE A 120 -5.87 2.88 2.78
N TYR A 121 -5.25 3.57 3.75
CA TYR A 121 -5.26 3.18 5.16
C TYR A 121 -6.68 2.93 5.68
N SER A 122 -7.58 3.87 5.42
CA SER A 122 -8.98 3.79 5.83
C SER A 122 -9.69 2.58 5.22
N MET A 123 -9.42 2.27 3.95
CA MET A 123 -9.97 1.09 3.25
C MET A 123 -9.48 -0.22 3.87
N MET A 124 -8.17 -0.35 4.07
CA MET A 124 -7.57 -1.58 4.59
C MET A 124 -7.91 -1.79 6.07
N LYS A 125 -7.98 -0.73 6.85
CA LYS A 125 -8.43 -0.79 8.25
C LYS A 125 -9.87 -1.30 8.33
N LEU A 126 -10.79 -0.79 7.50
CA LEU A 126 -12.15 -1.30 7.43
C LEU A 126 -12.20 -2.79 7.03
N ALA A 127 -11.29 -3.25 6.15
CA ALA A 127 -11.22 -4.66 5.77
C ALA A 127 -10.83 -5.58 6.94
N VAL A 128 -9.90 -5.13 7.80
CA VAL A 128 -9.50 -5.83 9.04
C VAL A 128 -10.61 -5.78 10.09
N GLU A 129 -11.26 -4.63 10.27
CA GLU A 129 -12.34 -4.51 11.25
C GLU A 129 -13.62 -5.25 10.83
N SER A 130 -13.76 -5.53 9.54
CA SER A 130 -14.84 -6.37 9.01
C SER A 130 -14.69 -7.82 9.47
N PRO A 131 -15.79 -8.52 9.83
CA PRO A 131 -15.71 -9.91 10.29
C PRO A 131 -14.97 -10.81 9.30
N HIS A 132 -13.92 -11.47 9.78
CA HIS A 132 -13.16 -12.46 9.04
C HIS A 132 -12.53 -13.47 10.02
N ASN A 133 -12.34 -14.71 9.58
CA ASN A 133 -11.72 -15.79 10.36
C ASN A 133 -10.50 -16.43 9.69
N SER A 134 -10.15 -15.95 8.49
CA SER A 134 -9.09 -16.52 7.67
C SER A 134 -8.51 -15.46 6.73
N ALA A 135 -7.29 -15.71 6.24
CA ALA A 135 -6.61 -14.84 5.30
C ALA A 135 -7.40 -14.69 3.98
N SER A 136 -8.12 -15.72 3.54
CA SER A 136 -8.97 -15.66 2.35
C SER A 136 -10.19 -14.75 2.54
N GLU A 137 -10.83 -14.80 3.71
CA GLU A 137 -11.92 -13.87 4.03
C GLU A 137 -11.42 -12.43 4.16
N LEU A 138 -10.25 -12.21 4.78
CA LEU A 138 -9.63 -10.89 4.86
C LEU A 138 -9.29 -10.32 3.47
N HIS A 139 -8.67 -11.12 2.61
CA HIS A 139 -8.40 -10.76 1.22
C HIS A 139 -9.68 -10.39 0.47
N ARG A 140 -10.76 -11.16 0.66
CA ARG A 140 -12.07 -10.85 0.07
C ARG A 140 -12.61 -9.52 0.58
N ASN A 141 -12.57 -9.26 1.89
CA ASN A 141 -13.01 -7.98 2.45
C ASN A 141 -12.24 -6.81 1.82
N ALA A 142 -10.92 -6.91 1.72
CA ALA A 142 -10.08 -5.90 1.07
C ALA A 142 -10.45 -5.73 -0.42
N ALA A 143 -10.63 -6.83 -1.16
CA ALA A 143 -11.01 -6.80 -2.57
C ALA A 143 -12.38 -6.14 -2.80
N ASP A 144 -13.37 -6.44 -1.95
CA ASP A 144 -14.71 -5.86 -2.03
C ASP A 144 -14.68 -4.35 -1.75
N ILE A 145 -13.94 -3.91 -0.72
CA ILE A 145 -13.80 -2.50 -0.35
C ILE A 145 -13.05 -1.74 -1.44
N VAL A 146 -11.90 -2.23 -1.89
CA VAL A 146 -11.12 -1.62 -2.98
C VAL A 146 -11.96 -1.54 -4.25
N THR A 147 -12.65 -2.60 -4.64
CA THR A 147 -13.50 -2.58 -5.85
C THR A 147 -14.62 -1.55 -5.75
N THR A 148 -15.21 -1.39 -4.57
CA THR A 148 -16.31 -0.45 -4.32
C THR A 148 -15.81 1.00 -4.34
N TRP A 149 -14.65 1.26 -3.74
CA TRP A 149 -14.16 2.62 -3.48
C TRP A 149 -12.96 3.04 -4.32
N GLN A 150 -12.50 2.23 -5.28
CA GLN A 150 -11.36 2.53 -6.16
C GLN A 150 -11.46 3.91 -6.83
N LYS A 151 -12.67 4.40 -7.15
CA LYS A 151 -12.86 5.74 -7.73
C LYS A 151 -12.46 6.87 -6.78
N LEU A 152 -12.70 6.69 -5.47
CA LEU A 152 -12.26 7.64 -4.45
C LEU A 152 -10.74 7.67 -4.39
N LEU A 153 -10.10 6.50 -4.27
CA LEU A 153 -8.64 6.40 -4.20
C LEU A 153 -7.98 6.97 -5.46
N LYS A 154 -8.42 6.55 -6.65
CA LYS A 154 -7.93 7.06 -7.95
C LYS A 154 -8.10 8.56 -8.15
N SER A 155 -9.00 9.21 -7.41
CA SER A 155 -9.16 10.67 -7.51
C SER A 155 -7.99 11.45 -6.89
N PHE A 156 -7.08 10.76 -6.20
CA PHE A 156 -5.89 11.34 -5.56
C PHE A 156 -4.58 10.63 -6.01
N LEU A 157 -4.64 9.86 -7.10
CA LEU A 157 -3.49 9.19 -7.71
C LEU A 157 -3.37 9.69 -9.16
N HIS A 158 -2.64 10.79 -9.32
CA HIS A 158 -2.41 11.53 -10.55
C HIS A 158 -0.99 11.35 -11.10
N ASP A 159 -0.05 10.92 -10.26
CA ASP A 159 1.30 10.59 -10.64
C ASP A 159 1.84 9.35 -9.90
N ILE A 160 3.05 8.95 -10.29
CA ILE A 160 3.71 7.75 -9.77
C ILE A 160 4.09 7.90 -8.29
N ASP A 161 4.41 9.12 -7.82
CA ASP A 161 4.84 9.31 -6.43
C ASP A 161 3.65 9.08 -5.48
N GLU A 162 2.44 9.51 -5.86
CA GLU A 162 1.21 9.24 -5.13
C GLU A 162 0.85 7.74 -5.11
N GLU A 163 1.12 7.02 -6.20
CA GLU A 163 0.93 5.57 -6.28
C GLU A 163 1.95 4.81 -5.41
N ILE A 164 3.22 5.21 -5.40
CA ILE A 164 4.25 4.65 -4.54
C ILE A 164 3.91 4.87 -3.07
N GLU A 165 3.38 6.04 -2.70
CA GLU A 165 2.93 6.34 -1.33
C GLU A 165 1.87 5.35 -0.83
N VAL A 166 0.97 4.88 -1.71
CA VAL A 166 0.00 3.81 -1.37
C VAL A 166 0.72 2.50 -1.03
N ILE A 167 1.77 2.14 -1.77
CA ILE A 167 2.56 0.93 -1.49
C ILE A 167 3.30 1.07 -0.16
N LEU A 168 3.96 2.21 0.07
CA LEU A 168 4.67 2.49 1.33
C LEU A 168 3.74 2.49 2.53
N LYS A 169 2.56 3.10 2.41
CA LYS A 169 1.52 3.04 3.44
C LYS A 169 1.10 1.60 3.72
N PHE A 170 0.98 0.76 2.69
CA PHE A 170 0.64 -0.64 2.91
C PHE A 170 1.74 -1.42 3.64
N GLU A 171 3.01 -1.14 3.36
CA GLU A 171 4.14 -1.70 4.10
C GLU A 171 4.07 -1.31 5.59
N GLU A 172 3.90 -0.01 5.88
CA GLU A 172 3.74 0.53 7.24
C GLU A 172 2.60 -0.20 7.98
N MET A 173 1.44 -0.33 7.33
CA MET A 173 0.31 -1.07 7.91
C MET A 173 0.66 -2.52 8.22
N CYS A 174 1.33 -3.23 7.31
CA CYS A 174 1.72 -4.62 7.52
C CYS A 174 2.76 -4.80 8.64
N LEU A 175 3.53 -3.76 8.97
CA LEU A 175 4.52 -3.78 10.05
C LEU A 175 3.92 -3.39 11.40
N GLU A 176 2.95 -2.48 11.41
CA GLU A 176 2.51 -1.82 12.64
C GLU A 176 1.09 -2.22 13.05
N SER A 177 0.09 -1.87 12.24
CA SER A 177 -1.31 -1.81 12.64
C SER A 177 -2.20 -2.92 12.07
N ALA A 178 -1.76 -3.57 10.99
CA ALA A 178 -2.52 -4.57 10.24
C ALA A 178 -1.62 -5.75 9.78
N LYS A 179 -0.89 -6.35 10.73
CA LYS A 179 0.09 -7.43 10.49
C LYS A 179 -0.48 -8.65 9.77
N GLU A 180 -1.79 -8.87 9.86
CA GLU A 180 -2.51 -9.95 9.18
C GLU A 180 -2.43 -9.83 7.64
N PHE A 181 -2.27 -8.60 7.11
CA PHE A 181 -2.03 -8.39 5.69
C PHE A 181 -0.62 -8.74 5.23
N ALA A 182 0.34 -8.92 6.12
CA ALA A 182 1.73 -9.15 5.70
C ALA A 182 1.84 -10.39 4.79
N ALA A 183 1.10 -11.46 5.08
CA ALA A 183 1.05 -12.67 4.26
C ALA A 183 0.25 -12.49 2.94
N LEU A 184 -0.64 -11.50 2.90
CA LEU A 184 -1.48 -11.14 1.76
C LEU A 184 -0.84 -10.06 0.88
N PHE A 185 0.30 -9.48 1.28
CA PHE A 185 0.87 -8.31 0.63
C PHE A 185 0.99 -8.45 -0.90
N PRO A 186 1.58 -9.55 -1.45
CA PRO A 186 1.69 -9.70 -2.91
C PRO A 186 0.33 -9.80 -3.60
N GLN A 187 -0.68 -10.35 -2.93
CA GLN A 187 -2.02 -10.55 -3.49
C GLN A 187 -2.79 -9.22 -3.53
N ILE A 188 -2.64 -8.40 -2.49
CA ILE A 188 -3.20 -7.04 -2.47
C ILE A 188 -2.47 -6.15 -3.48
N LEU A 189 -1.14 -6.24 -3.59
CA LEU A 189 -0.38 -5.49 -4.60
C LEU A 189 -0.85 -5.84 -6.03
N HIS A 190 -1.01 -7.14 -6.32
CA HIS A 190 -1.56 -7.61 -7.60
C HIS A 190 -3.01 -7.14 -7.82
N LEU A 191 -3.85 -7.15 -6.79
CA LEU A 191 -5.22 -6.62 -6.86
C LEU A 191 -5.23 -5.13 -7.25
N LEU A 192 -4.34 -4.32 -6.66
CA LEU A 192 -4.26 -2.90 -6.97
C LEU A 192 -3.81 -2.65 -8.42
N TYR A 193 -2.86 -3.45 -8.91
CA TYR A 193 -2.47 -3.46 -10.32
C TYR A 193 -3.63 -3.86 -11.25
N ASP A 194 -4.34 -4.96 -10.97
CA ASP A 194 -5.49 -5.45 -11.76
C ASP A 194 -6.65 -4.43 -11.82
N LYS A 195 -6.78 -3.57 -10.80
CA LYS A 195 -7.77 -2.49 -10.76
C LYS A 195 -7.27 -1.19 -11.40
N GLU A 196 -6.08 -1.22 -11.99
CA GLU A 196 -5.37 -0.08 -12.57
C GLU A 196 -5.22 1.06 -11.56
N ILE A 197 -5.14 0.75 -10.25
CA ILE A 197 -4.93 1.72 -9.17
C ILE A 197 -3.44 2.05 -9.08
N LEU A 198 -2.59 1.05 -9.27
CA LEU A 198 -1.14 1.21 -9.39
C LEU A 198 -0.75 0.81 -10.81
N GLN A 199 0.06 1.65 -11.46
CA GLN A 199 0.67 1.33 -12.74
C GLN A 199 1.91 0.46 -12.53
N GLU A 200 2.33 -0.21 -13.61
CA GLU A 200 3.56 -0.98 -13.66
C GLU A 200 4.77 -0.15 -13.22
N ASP A 201 4.93 1.04 -13.82
CA ASP A 201 6.01 1.99 -13.52
C ASP A 201 6.13 2.32 -12.03
N ALA A 202 5.01 2.46 -11.32
CA ALA A 202 5.00 2.77 -9.89
C ALA A 202 5.52 1.58 -9.07
N ILE A 203 5.09 0.37 -9.39
CA ILE A 203 5.53 -0.85 -8.71
C ILE A 203 7.01 -1.11 -8.98
N LEU A 204 7.46 -0.94 -10.22
CA LEU A 204 8.87 -1.12 -10.59
C LEU A 204 9.76 -0.06 -9.95
N ARG A 205 9.34 1.21 -9.93
CA ARG A 205 10.09 2.28 -9.24
C ARG A 205 10.19 2.06 -7.74
N TRP A 206 9.09 1.69 -7.07
CA TRP A 206 9.14 1.29 -5.66
C TRP A 206 10.14 0.15 -5.43
N ALA A 207 10.17 -0.84 -6.32
CA ALA A 207 11.10 -1.96 -6.22
C ALA A 207 12.56 -1.53 -6.39
N ASP A 208 12.85 -0.67 -7.37
CA ASP A 208 14.20 -0.15 -7.64
C ASP A 208 14.71 0.75 -6.50
N GLU A 209 13.86 1.62 -5.95
CA GLU A 209 14.21 2.48 -4.81
C GLU A 209 14.57 1.65 -3.57
N LYS A 210 13.94 0.50 -3.41
CA LYS A 210 14.21 -0.43 -2.30
C LYS A 210 15.46 -1.28 -2.50
N GLU A 211 16.04 -1.39 -3.70
CA GLU A 211 17.20 -2.27 -3.95
C GLU A 211 18.42 -1.89 -3.09
N GLY A 212 18.59 -0.60 -2.82
CA GLY A 212 19.66 -0.06 -1.96
C GLY A 212 19.35 -0.01 -0.46
N ALA A 213 18.12 -0.33 -0.03
CA ALA A 213 17.68 -0.20 1.35
C ALA A 213 18.19 -1.34 2.26
N ASP A 214 17.99 -1.20 3.57
CA ASP A 214 18.33 -2.22 4.55
C ASP A 214 17.45 -3.48 4.39
N GLU A 215 17.94 -4.62 4.84
CA GLU A 215 17.24 -5.92 4.68
C GLU A 215 15.88 -5.96 5.39
N SER A 216 15.71 -5.16 6.46
CA SER A 216 14.43 -4.98 7.15
C SER A 216 13.39 -4.29 6.29
N ASP A 217 13.82 -3.44 5.36
CA ASP A 217 12.94 -2.60 4.55
C ASP A 217 12.56 -3.27 3.22
N LYS A 218 13.21 -4.41 2.92
CA LYS A 218 13.00 -5.24 1.72
C LYS A 218 12.07 -6.44 1.95
N VAL A 219 11.44 -6.56 3.12
CA VAL A 219 10.62 -7.73 3.46
C VAL A 219 9.49 -7.94 2.45
N PHE A 220 8.79 -6.88 2.06
CA PHE A 220 7.69 -6.96 1.10
C PHE A 220 8.14 -6.98 -0.36
N LEU A 221 9.27 -6.34 -0.67
CA LEU A 221 9.96 -6.49 -1.94
C LEU A 221 10.23 -7.98 -2.25
N LYS A 222 10.87 -8.68 -1.30
CA LYS A 222 11.19 -10.11 -1.43
C LYS A 222 9.94 -10.98 -1.55
N ARG A 223 8.87 -10.66 -0.80
CA ARG A 223 7.59 -11.38 -0.90
C ARG A 223 6.93 -11.20 -2.27
N SER A 224 7.20 -10.10 -2.95
CA SER A 224 6.59 -9.72 -4.24
C SER A 224 7.51 -10.00 -5.43
N GLU A 225 8.69 -10.59 -5.23
CA GLU A 225 9.73 -10.81 -6.26
C GLU A 225 9.19 -11.47 -7.52
N LYS A 226 8.38 -12.52 -7.39
CA LYS A 226 7.78 -13.20 -8.55
C LYS A 226 6.87 -12.29 -9.39
N PHE A 227 6.13 -11.41 -8.73
CA PHE A 227 5.22 -10.50 -9.43
C PHE A 227 6.02 -9.39 -10.12
N ILE A 228 7.03 -8.83 -9.44
CA ILE A 228 7.93 -7.82 -10.00
C ILE A 228 8.69 -8.38 -11.21
N GLN A 229 9.19 -9.61 -11.11
CA GLN A 229 9.88 -10.27 -12.22
C GLN A 229 8.95 -10.45 -13.43
N TRP A 230 7.68 -10.81 -13.19
CA TRP A 230 6.69 -10.92 -14.25
C TRP A 230 6.42 -9.58 -14.94
N LEU A 231 6.34 -8.47 -14.19
CA LEU A 231 6.17 -7.14 -14.76
C LEU A 231 7.37 -6.76 -15.67
N ARG A 232 8.60 -7.01 -15.21
CA ARG A 232 9.82 -6.74 -16.00
C ARG A 232 9.88 -7.56 -17.30
N GLU A 233 9.46 -8.82 -17.24
CA GLU A 233 9.43 -9.69 -18.43
C GLU A 233 8.37 -9.24 -19.45
N ALA A 234 7.23 -8.70 -18.99
CA ALA A 234 6.20 -8.17 -19.88
C ALA A 234 6.68 -6.93 -20.64
N GLU A 235 7.43 -6.03 -19.97
CA GLU A 235 8.04 -4.85 -20.60
C GLU A 235 9.03 -5.24 -21.71
N GLU A 236 9.91 -6.22 -21.46
CA GLU A 236 10.90 -6.70 -22.43
C GLU A 236 10.26 -7.33 -23.69
N GLU A 237 9.06 -7.92 -23.59
CA GLU A 237 8.34 -8.50 -24.73
C GLU A 237 7.59 -7.45 -25.58
N GLU A 238 7.26 -6.26 -25.04
CA GLU A 238 6.58 -5.19 -25.80
C GLU A 238 7.55 -4.33 -26.63
N ASP A 239 8.82 -4.29 -26.24
CA ASP A 239 9.89 -3.55 -26.91
C ASP A 239 10.61 -4.34 -28.03
N GLU A 240 10.31 -5.64 -28.21
CA GLU A 240 10.77 -6.50 -29.33
C GLU A 240 9.83 -6.50 -30.55
#